data_AF-A0A357K6Z4-F1
#
_entry.id   AF-A0A357K6Z4-F1
#
_cell.length_a   1.000
_cell.length_b   1.000
_cell.length_c   1.000
_cell.angle_alpha   90.00
_cell.angle_beta   90.00
_cell.angle_gamma   90.00
#
_symmetry.space_group_name_H-M   'P 1'
#
loop_
_entity.id
_entity.type
_entity.pdbx_description
1 polymer ?
#
loop_
_entity_poly.entity_id
_entity_poly.type
_entity_poly.pdbx_seq_one_letter_code
_entity_poly.pdbx_strand_id
1 'polypeptide(L)'
;MAKILLIETSTTQCSVALAEGGTPVAWKEERAEQGYVHAERLMPFVDAVLHKQGWSRTDLDAVAVSGGPGSFTGLRIGVSTAKGLCQALQVPLISLDTLALLAEQGKRVDPTPQQRVAMIDARRMEVYAGTFDANGTCTQAATPVEVDKTPDTFKGPAQFIGDGAVKCTALLDGEGRTFVNAWPLARDGAALAEAAFQAGRFVDLASHEPNYIKAFKAGAPKDPLGLRTKATLWLSALLMVLASCTSCGEPQQFIPYVPVNFQIDLNLPAYNSLNFPGEAIALPGGSKGLYIYRFTLDEFVVLDRHATYDISMACKVTLDADKITLKDDSDCSESQWLILDGSVLSGPATLPLHRYRTTLNGSILSIYN
;
A
#
# COMPACT_ATOMS: atom_id res chain seq x y z
N MET A 1 36.08 -9.14 12.97
CA MET A 1 35.03 -8.12 13.18
C MET A 1 34.21 -8.11 11.92
N ALA A 2 32.92 -8.41 12.00
CA ALA A 2 32.10 -8.53 10.80
C ALA A 2 31.69 -7.14 10.30
N LYS A 3 31.62 -6.96 8.98
CA LYS A 3 31.08 -5.78 8.30
C LYS A 3 29.63 -6.04 7.93
N ILE A 4 28.70 -5.39 8.63
CA ILE A 4 27.27 -5.69 8.52
C ILE A 4 26.51 -4.45 8.04
N LEU A 5 25.66 -4.63 7.02
CA LEU A 5 24.65 -3.65 6.62
C LEU A 5 23.37 -3.88 7.43
N LEU A 6 22.89 -2.87 8.14
CA LEU A 6 21.67 -2.92 8.94
C LEU A 6 20.57 -2.11 8.28
N ILE A 7 19.37 -2.69 8.17
CA ILE A 7 18.19 -2.08 7.56
C ILE A 7 17.06 -2.04 8.58
N GLU A 8 16.48 -0.87 8.76
CA GLU A 8 15.30 -0.68 9.61
C GLU A 8 14.20 0.15 8.91
N THR A 9 13.02 -0.46 8.82
CA THR A 9 11.81 0.05 8.17
C THR A 9 10.53 -0.35 8.93
N SER A 10 10.63 -0.79 10.17
CA SER A 10 9.47 -1.30 10.92
C SER A 10 8.51 -0.19 11.38
N THR A 11 8.91 1.08 11.37
CA THR A 11 8.06 2.22 11.76
C THR A 11 8.01 3.27 10.65
N THR A 12 7.57 4.50 10.94
CA THR A 12 7.67 5.63 9.98
C THR A 12 9.11 6.12 9.79
N GLN A 13 10.04 5.63 10.60
CA GLN A 13 11.47 5.87 10.48
C GLN A 13 12.08 4.90 9.47
N CYS A 14 12.72 5.44 8.43
CA CYS A 14 13.60 4.67 7.54
C CYS A 14 15.04 4.89 7.99
N SER A 15 15.79 3.82 8.26
CA SER A 15 17.15 3.90 8.75
C SER A 15 18.02 2.81 8.12
N VAL A 16 19.24 3.16 7.74
CA VAL A 16 20.27 2.25 7.26
C VAL A 16 21.58 2.56 7.99
N ALA A 17 22.31 1.54 8.41
CA ALA A 17 23.61 1.69 9.04
C ALA A 17 24.62 0.65 8.51
N LEU A 18 25.90 1.00 8.56
CA LEU A 18 27.01 0.07 8.45
C LEU A 18 27.61 -0.10 9.84
N ALA A 19 27.95 -1.32 10.21
CA ALA A 19 28.67 -1.64 11.43
C ALA A 19 29.90 -2.49 11.13
N GLU A 20 30.95 -2.29 11.93
CA GLU A 20 32.15 -3.14 11.96
C GLU A 20 32.38 -3.60 13.40
N GLY A 21 32.40 -4.92 13.63
CA GLY A 21 32.68 -5.47 14.97
C GLY A 21 31.69 -5.02 16.03
N GLY A 22 30.40 -4.94 15.67
CA GLY A 22 29.33 -4.50 16.57
C GLY A 22 29.24 -2.99 16.82
N THR A 23 30.07 -2.17 16.15
CA THR A 23 30.05 -0.71 16.28
C THR A 23 29.54 -0.06 15.00
N PRO A 24 28.54 0.85 15.06
CA PRO A 24 28.07 1.57 13.87
C PRO A 24 29.13 2.57 13.39
N VAL A 25 29.52 2.48 12.11
CA VAL A 25 30.56 3.32 11.48
C VAL A 25 29.99 4.37 10.52
N ALA A 26 28.83 4.11 9.91
CA ALA A 26 28.10 5.06 9.09
C ALA A 26 26.60 4.79 9.17
N TRP A 27 25.76 5.82 9.09
CA TRP A 27 24.31 5.66 9.06
C TRP A 27 23.63 6.83 8.35
N LYS A 28 22.40 6.58 7.90
CA LYS A 28 21.48 7.58 7.35
C LYS A 28 20.06 7.23 7.76
N GLU A 29 19.29 8.23 8.16
CA GLU A 29 17.96 8.02 8.70
C GLU A 29 17.05 9.20 8.36
N GLU A 30 15.80 8.91 8.06
CA GLU A 30 14.77 9.91 7.73
C GLU A 30 13.42 9.40 8.22
N ARG A 31 12.68 10.28 8.89
CA ARG A 31 11.31 10.02 9.33
C ARG A 31 10.34 10.63 8.34
N ALA A 32 9.38 9.85 7.85
CA ALA A 32 8.29 10.39 7.06
C ALA A 32 7.36 11.21 7.98
N GLU A 33 7.08 12.47 7.62
CA GLU A 33 6.04 13.26 8.29
C GLU A 33 4.64 12.72 7.96
N GLN A 34 4.44 12.22 6.74
CA GLN A 34 3.23 11.52 6.31
C GLN A 34 3.58 10.36 5.36
N GLY A 35 2.92 9.21 5.55
CA GLY A 35 3.12 8.03 4.70
C GLY A 35 4.35 7.21 5.05
N TYR A 36 4.90 6.50 4.06
CA TYR A 36 6.10 5.66 4.19
C TYR A 36 7.07 6.00 3.06
N VAL A 37 8.31 6.38 3.41
CA VAL A 37 9.36 6.75 2.44
C VAL A 37 10.32 5.59 2.13
N HIS A 38 10.08 4.41 2.69
CA HIS A 38 11.06 3.31 2.67
C HIS A 38 11.47 2.88 1.27
N ALA A 39 10.50 2.64 0.38
CA ALA A 39 10.79 2.16 -0.99
C ALA A 39 11.64 3.15 -1.79
N GLU A 40 11.48 4.46 -1.55
CA GLU A 40 12.20 5.51 -2.25
C GLU A 40 13.56 5.82 -1.62
N ARG A 41 13.72 5.64 -0.30
CA ARG A 41 14.92 6.08 0.45
C ARG A 41 15.94 4.99 0.70
N LEU A 42 15.51 3.73 0.81
CA LEU A 42 16.34 2.67 1.37
C LEU A 42 17.60 2.38 0.53
N MET A 43 17.45 2.14 -0.77
CA MET A 43 18.62 1.92 -1.64
C MET A 43 19.52 3.16 -1.77
N PRO A 44 18.99 4.38 -1.96
CA PRO A 44 19.81 5.60 -1.88
C PRO A 44 20.55 5.78 -0.55
N PHE A 45 20.00 5.30 0.57
CA PHE A 45 20.67 5.34 1.86
C PHE A 45 21.80 4.32 1.94
N VAL A 46 21.58 3.09 1.46
CA VAL A 46 22.62 2.06 1.34
C VAL A 46 23.81 2.58 0.54
N ASP A 47 23.56 3.14 -0.65
CA ASP A 47 24.63 3.69 -1.50
C ASP A 47 25.37 4.84 -0.80
N ALA A 48 24.63 5.74 -0.15
CA ALA A 48 25.23 6.87 0.55
C ALA A 48 26.12 6.45 1.74
N VAL A 49 25.71 5.45 2.54
CA VAL A 49 26.51 5.00 3.69
C VAL A 49 27.74 4.21 3.25
N LEU A 50 27.64 3.38 2.21
CA LEU A 50 28.77 2.66 1.61
C LEU A 50 29.80 3.63 1.06
N HIS A 51 29.35 4.61 0.27
CA HIS A 51 30.23 5.64 -0.28
C HIS A 51 30.89 6.47 0.83
N LYS A 52 30.15 6.89 1.85
CA LYS A 52 30.69 7.66 2.98
C LYS A 52 31.80 6.90 3.72
N GLN A 53 31.66 5.60 3.87
CA GLN A 53 32.64 4.75 4.56
C GLN A 53 33.77 4.25 3.63
N GLY A 54 33.63 4.43 2.32
CA GLY A 54 34.58 3.91 1.33
C GLY A 54 34.53 2.39 1.19
N TRP A 55 33.39 1.76 1.52
CA TRP A 55 33.19 0.32 1.37
C TRP A 55 32.53 -0.01 0.03
N SER A 56 32.96 -1.11 -0.57
CA SER A 56 32.25 -1.78 -1.65
C SER A 56 31.10 -2.63 -1.09
N ARG A 57 30.09 -2.91 -1.92
CA ARG A 57 29.01 -3.86 -1.57
C ARG A 57 29.57 -5.26 -1.26
N THR A 58 30.69 -5.63 -1.88
CA THR A 58 31.38 -6.92 -1.67
C THR A 58 32.18 -6.98 -0.39
N ASP A 59 32.34 -5.87 0.33
CA ASP A 59 33.03 -5.86 1.63
C ASP A 59 32.10 -6.28 2.78
N LEU A 60 30.81 -6.45 2.51
CA LEU A 60 29.82 -6.85 3.51
C LEU A 60 29.93 -8.34 3.79
N ASP A 61 29.93 -8.71 5.06
CA ASP A 61 29.90 -10.09 5.54
C ASP A 61 28.47 -10.59 5.79
N ALA A 62 27.52 -9.68 6.05
CA ALA A 62 26.11 -9.99 6.29
C ALA A 62 25.21 -8.77 6.06
N VAL A 63 23.90 -9.05 5.91
CA VAL A 63 22.85 -8.03 6.02
C VAL A 63 21.96 -8.37 7.22
N ALA A 64 21.72 -7.39 8.07
CA ALA A 64 20.76 -7.46 9.16
C ALA A 64 19.53 -6.61 8.85
N VAL A 65 18.35 -7.11 9.20
CA VAL A 65 17.08 -6.40 9.02
C VAL A 65 16.21 -6.56 10.24
N SER A 66 15.45 -5.54 10.61
CA SER A 66 14.42 -5.67 11.63
C SER A 66 13.31 -6.62 11.14
N GLY A 67 13.13 -7.74 11.85
CA GLY A 67 12.13 -8.75 11.57
C GLY A 67 10.73 -8.39 12.08
N GLY A 68 10.61 -7.41 12.97
CA GLY A 68 9.35 -7.04 13.62
C GLY A 68 9.42 -7.17 15.14
N PRO A 69 8.35 -6.74 15.85
CA PRO A 69 7.08 -6.22 15.32
C PRO A 69 7.18 -4.82 14.69
N GLY A 70 6.12 -4.42 13.97
CA GLY A 70 6.04 -3.10 13.32
C GLY A 70 5.00 -3.02 12.21
N SER A 71 5.16 -2.01 11.34
CA SER A 71 4.38 -1.74 10.14
C SER A 71 4.45 -2.90 9.16
N PHE A 72 3.29 -3.46 8.81
CA PHE A 72 3.19 -4.56 7.84
C PHE A 72 3.86 -4.22 6.50
N THR A 73 3.59 -3.03 5.96
CA THR A 73 4.19 -2.58 4.69
C THR A 73 5.69 -2.32 4.84
N GLY A 74 6.09 -1.65 5.92
CA GLY A 74 7.48 -1.28 6.18
C GLY A 74 8.38 -2.51 6.35
N LEU A 75 7.96 -3.48 7.17
CA LEU A 75 8.69 -4.73 7.38
C LEU A 75 8.87 -5.53 6.09
N ARG A 76 7.83 -5.61 5.23
CA ARG A 76 7.94 -6.28 3.93
C ARG A 76 8.95 -5.61 3.01
N ILE A 77 8.94 -4.27 2.95
CA ILE A 77 9.92 -3.53 2.14
C ILE A 77 11.34 -3.85 2.62
N GLY A 78 11.61 -3.73 3.92
CA GLY A 78 12.92 -3.99 4.50
C GLY A 78 13.39 -5.42 4.26
N VAL A 79 12.57 -6.41 4.60
CA VAL A 79 12.92 -7.83 4.45
C VAL A 79 13.09 -8.22 2.99
N SER A 80 12.24 -7.74 2.07
CA SER A 80 12.41 -8.00 0.63
C SER A 80 13.70 -7.39 0.08
N THR A 81 14.05 -6.17 0.48
CA THR A 81 15.32 -5.56 0.05
C THR A 81 16.53 -6.29 0.62
N ALA A 82 16.50 -6.61 1.92
CA ALA A 82 17.59 -7.36 2.56
C ALA A 82 17.79 -8.73 1.90
N LYS A 83 16.70 -9.46 1.61
CA LYS A 83 16.76 -10.74 0.88
C LYS A 83 17.39 -10.59 -0.50
N GLY A 84 17.00 -9.55 -1.25
CA GLY A 84 17.58 -9.25 -2.55
C GLY A 84 19.09 -8.97 -2.49
N LEU A 85 19.54 -8.22 -1.48
CA LEU A 85 20.96 -7.92 -1.24
C LEU A 85 21.74 -9.18 -0.85
N CYS A 86 21.24 -9.97 0.10
CA CYS A 86 21.83 -11.24 0.48
C CYS A 86 21.96 -12.20 -0.71
N GLN A 87 20.92 -12.32 -1.54
CA GLN A 87 20.95 -13.14 -2.75
C GLN A 87 22.00 -12.65 -3.75
N ALA A 88 22.11 -11.33 -3.96
CA ALA A 88 23.06 -10.77 -4.92
C ALA A 88 24.52 -10.89 -4.44
N LEU A 89 24.76 -10.69 -3.14
CA LEU A 89 26.09 -10.65 -2.54
C LEU A 89 26.55 -12.01 -2.01
N GLN A 90 25.66 -13.01 -1.96
CA GLN A 90 25.92 -14.33 -1.38
C GLN A 90 26.35 -14.25 0.10
N VAL A 91 25.69 -13.38 0.87
CA VAL A 91 25.94 -13.17 2.31
C VAL A 91 24.73 -13.57 3.14
N PRO A 92 24.93 -14.05 4.38
CA PRO A 92 23.83 -14.44 5.26
C PRO A 92 22.90 -13.27 5.64
N LEU A 93 21.65 -13.62 5.95
CA LEU A 93 20.63 -12.71 6.46
C LEU A 93 20.49 -12.89 7.98
N ILE A 94 20.49 -11.78 8.72
CA ILE A 94 20.21 -11.72 10.15
C ILE A 94 18.87 -11.00 10.35
N SER A 95 17.97 -11.61 11.11
CA SER A 95 16.71 -10.98 11.51
C SER A 95 16.81 -10.51 12.96
N LEU A 96 16.57 -9.22 13.20
CA LEU A 96 16.65 -8.59 14.52
C LEU A 96 15.26 -8.30 15.07
N ASP A 97 15.09 -8.44 16.39
CA ASP A 97 13.88 -7.98 17.07
C ASP A 97 13.86 -6.45 17.10
N THR A 98 12.82 -5.86 16.49
CA THR A 98 12.65 -4.41 16.45
C THR A 98 12.64 -3.78 17.85
N LEU A 99 12.02 -4.43 18.83
CA LEU A 99 11.93 -3.90 20.20
C LEU A 99 13.29 -3.93 20.90
N ALA A 100 14.17 -4.88 20.53
CA ALA A 100 15.53 -4.92 21.04
C ALA A 100 16.36 -3.73 20.54
N LEU A 101 16.16 -3.27 19.29
CA LEU A 101 16.79 -2.05 18.78
C LEU A 101 16.39 -0.82 19.61
N LEU A 102 15.12 -0.71 19.98
CA LEU A 102 14.65 0.37 20.87
C LEU A 102 15.25 0.27 22.27
N ALA A 103 15.41 -0.95 22.82
CA ALA A 103 16.05 -1.13 24.11
C ALA A 103 17.54 -0.70 24.09
N GLU A 104 18.27 -1.07 23.04
CA GLU A 104 19.66 -0.61 22.83
C GLU A 104 19.74 0.91 22.62
N GLN A 105 18.79 1.49 21.89
CA GLN A 105 18.67 2.94 21.78
C GLN A 105 18.45 3.60 23.14
N GLY A 106 17.59 3.02 23.99
CA GLY A 106 17.33 3.51 25.34
C GLY A 106 18.57 3.46 26.20
N LYS A 107 19.39 2.40 26.06
CA LYS A 107 20.68 2.26 26.72
C LYS A 107 21.70 3.29 26.25
N ARG A 108 21.69 3.64 24.96
CA ARG A 108 22.54 4.70 24.41
C ARG A 108 22.11 6.10 24.89
N VAL A 109 20.81 6.35 24.99
CA VAL A 109 20.26 7.65 25.44
C VAL A 109 20.44 7.84 26.95
N ASP A 110 20.19 6.79 27.73
CA ASP A 110 20.41 6.76 29.17
C ASP A 110 21.17 5.47 29.54
N PRO A 111 22.48 5.57 29.84
CA PRO A 111 23.31 4.41 30.15
C PRO A 111 23.07 3.85 31.56
N THR A 112 22.16 4.42 32.35
CA THR A 112 21.82 3.91 33.68
C THR A 112 21.40 2.44 33.59
N PRO A 113 21.94 1.54 34.44
CA PRO A 113 21.50 0.14 34.49
C PRO A 113 20.07 0.06 35.04
N GLN A 114 19.09 -0.10 34.15
CA GLN A 114 17.67 -0.18 34.49
C GLN A 114 16.89 -1.02 33.48
N GLN A 115 15.70 -1.45 33.87
CA GLN A 115 14.75 -2.12 32.96
C GLN A 115 14.30 -1.16 31.85
N ARG A 116 14.17 -1.70 30.64
CA ARG A 116 13.67 -0.97 29.48
C ARG A 116 12.43 -1.65 28.91
N VAL A 117 11.36 -0.90 28.75
CA VAL A 117 10.12 -1.36 28.14
C VAL A 117 10.01 -0.69 26.78
N ALA A 118 10.32 -1.45 25.73
CA ALA A 118 10.23 -0.96 24.35
C ALA A 118 8.79 -1.11 23.85
N MET A 119 8.23 -0.03 23.32
CA MET A 119 6.82 0.06 22.92
C MET A 119 6.65 0.73 21.56
N ILE A 120 6.07 0.01 20.60
CA ILE A 120 5.68 0.56 19.29
C ILE A 120 4.17 0.70 19.24
N ASP A 121 3.66 1.83 18.74
CA ASP A 121 2.22 2.04 18.58
C ASP A 121 1.60 1.01 17.61
N ALA A 122 0.67 0.20 18.11
CA ALA A 122 -0.09 -0.80 17.34
C ALA A 122 -1.50 -0.30 16.94
N ARG A 123 -1.75 1.02 17.08
CA ARG A 123 -3.02 1.74 16.89
C ARG A 123 -4.06 1.40 17.97
N ARG A 124 -5.12 2.21 18.09
CA ARG A 124 -6.28 1.98 19.00
C ARG A 124 -5.92 1.62 20.45
N MET A 125 -5.06 2.42 21.10
CA MET A 125 -4.57 2.18 22.49
C MET A 125 -3.87 0.83 22.72
N GLU A 126 -3.51 0.14 21.65
CA GLU A 126 -2.66 -1.04 21.69
C GLU A 126 -1.22 -0.66 21.35
N VAL A 127 -0.28 -1.38 21.95
CA VAL A 127 1.15 -1.29 21.66
C VAL A 127 1.71 -2.68 21.46
N TYR A 128 2.76 -2.80 20.63
CA TYR A 128 3.67 -3.93 20.74
C TYR A 128 4.69 -3.61 21.83
N ALA A 129 4.69 -4.38 22.91
CA ALA A 129 5.57 -4.15 24.05
C ALA A 129 6.43 -5.37 24.35
N GLY A 130 7.69 -5.11 24.71
CA GLY A 130 8.66 -6.09 25.17
C GLY A 130 9.52 -5.48 26.27
N THR A 131 9.94 -6.32 27.22
CA THR A 131 10.70 -5.89 28.40
C THR A 131 12.11 -6.44 28.33
N PHE A 132 13.09 -5.59 28.59
CA PHE A 132 14.51 -5.88 28.55
C PHE A 132 15.15 -5.50 29.88
N ASP A 133 16.07 -6.32 30.37
CA ASP A 133 16.85 -5.99 31.56
C ASP A 133 17.92 -4.93 31.27
N ALA A 134 18.69 -4.55 32.30
CA ALA A 134 19.75 -3.56 32.19
C ALA A 134 20.86 -3.94 31.19
N ASN A 135 21.03 -5.24 30.92
CA ASN A 135 22.02 -5.76 29.99
C ASN A 135 21.50 -5.83 28.54
N GLY A 136 20.21 -5.60 28.31
CA GLY A 136 19.56 -5.74 27.01
C GLY A 136 19.00 -7.14 26.76
N THR A 137 18.96 -8.01 27.77
CA THR A 137 18.36 -9.34 27.64
C THR A 137 16.84 -9.22 27.70
N CYS A 138 16.15 -9.82 26.74
CA CYS A 138 14.69 -9.88 26.71
C CYS A 138 14.17 -10.72 27.89
N THR A 139 13.45 -10.10 28.82
CA THR A 139 12.78 -10.76 29.95
C THR A 139 11.31 -11.04 29.67
N GLN A 140 10.71 -10.28 28.75
CA GLN A 140 9.35 -10.49 28.26
C GLN A 140 9.31 -10.22 26.76
N ALA A 141 9.01 -11.28 25.99
CA ALA A 141 8.91 -11.20 24.53
C ALA A 141 7.80 -10.25 24.08
N ALA A 142 7.92 -9.79 22.84
CA ALA A 142 6.98 -8.87 22.22
C ALA A 142 5.54 -9.43 22.25
N THR A 143 4.62 -8.66 22.85
CA THR A 143 3.19 -8.97 22.87
C THR A 143 2.36 -7.74 22.53
N PRO A 144 1.17 -7.89 21.92
CA PRO A 144 0.22 -6.79 21.81
C PRO A 144 -0.43 -6.56 23.18
N VAL A 145 -0.40 -5.34 23.67
CA VAL A 145 -0.96 -4.95 24.97
C VAL A 145 -1.95 -3.81 24.78
N GLU A 146 -3.19 -4.02 25.25
CA GLU A 146 -4.21 -2.96 25.41
C GLU A 146 -3.94 -2.24 26.74
N VAL A 147 -3.21 -1.13 26.68
CA VAL A 147 -2.66 -0.47 27.88
C VAL A 147 -3.74 0.14 28.75
N ASP A 148 -4.84 0.59 28.14
CA ASP A 148 -6.01 1.13 28.83
C ASP A 148 -6.77 0.09 29.66
N LYS A 149 -6.70 -1.19 29.27
CA LYS A 149 -7.34 -2.29 30.02
C LYS A 149 -6.42 -2.97 31.02
N THR A 150 -5.11 -2.88 30.81
CA THR A 150 -4.11 -3.61 31.60
C THR A 150 -2.87 -2.76 31.94
N PRO A 151 -3.04 -1.59 32.60
CA PRO A 151 -1.93 -0.68 32.90
C PRO A 151 -0.87 -1.29 33.83
N ASP A 152 -1.28 -2.21 34.71
CA ASP A 152 -0.41 -2.89 35.68
C ASP A 152 0.47 -4.00 35.07
N THR A 153 0.40 -4.20 33.74
CA THR A 153 1.23 -5.19 33.02
C THR A 153 2.72 -4.94 33.22
N PHE A 154 3.13 -3.67 33.28
CA PHE A 154 4.52 -3.28 33.45
C PHE A 154 4.81 -2.96 34.91
N LYS A 155 5.76 -3.67 35.51
CA LYS A 155 6.11 -3.55 36.94
C LYS A 155 7.39 -2.75 37.15
N GLY A 156 7.41 -2.01 38.26
CA GLY A 156 8.61 -1.34 38.78
C GLY A 156 9.00 -0.05 38.05
N PRO A 157 10.13 0.55 38.47
CA PRO A 157 10.79 1.63 37.75
C PRO A 157 11.38 1.09 36.44
N ALA A 158 11.17 1.83 35.36
CA ALA A 158 11.66 1.46 34.04
C ALA A 158 11.74 2.68 33.12
N GLN A 159 12.61 2.59 32.13
CA GLN A 159 12.57 3.47 30.98
C GLN A 159 11.65 2.88 29.92
N PHE A 160 10.53 3.55 29.66
CA PHE A 160 9.62 3.26 28.57
C PHE A 160 10.09 4.01 27.32
N ILE A 161 10.33 3.29 26.23
CA ILE A 161 10.93 3.87 25.02
C ILE A 161 10.15 3.48 23.76
N GLY A 162 9.93 4.46 22.90
CA GLY A 162 9.23 4.30 21.63
C GLY A 162 8.00 5.20 21.52
N ASP A 163 7.42 5.29 20.33
CA ASP A 163 6.21 6.11 20.09
C ASP A 163 4.99 5.59 20.87
N GLY A 164 4.88 4.27 21.06
CA GLY A 164 3.87 3.65 21.91
C GLY A 164 4.03 4.01 23.39
N ALA A 165 5.26 4.21 23.87
CA ALA A 165 5.51 4.61 25.26
C ALA A 165 4.96 6.00 25.54
N VAL A 166 5.28 6.97 24.68
CA VAL A 166 4.83 8.37 24.82
C VAL A 166 3.32 8.50 24.70
N LYS A 167 2.70 7.72 23.82
CA LYS A 167 1.25 7.65 23.68
C LYS A 167 0.56 7.18 24.97
N CYS A 168 1.22 6.30 25.73
CA CYS A 168 0.69 5.68 26.93
C CYS A 168 1.15 6.35 28.24
N THR A 169 1.89 7.46 28.19
CA THR A 169 2.43 8.14 29.37
C THR A 169 1.39 8.37 30.45
N ALA A 170 0.23 8.96 30.12
CA ALA A 170 -0.81 9.27 31.09
C ALA A 170 -1.40 8.03 31.81
N LEU A 171 -1.32 6.85 31.21
CA LEU A 171 -1.82 5.60 31.78
C LEU A 171 -0.74 4.84 32.56
N LEU A 172 0.53 5.06 32.22
CA LEU A 172 1.66 4.33 32.77
C LEU A 172 2.51 5.17 33.72
N ASP A 173 2.19 6.44 33.92
CA ASP A 173 2.94 7.34 34.79
C ASP A 173 3.04 6.78 36.23
N GLY A 174 4.17 7.03 36.86
CA GLY A 174 4.47 6.46 38.17
C GLY A 174 5.90 6.70 38.63
N GLU A 175 6.16 6.44 39.90
CA GLU A 175 7.47 6.68 40.51
C GLU A 175 8.58 5.88 39.82
N GLY A 176 9.67 6.57 39.47
CA GLY A 176 10.84 5.95 38.82
C GLY A 176 10.61 5.51 37.36
N ARG A 177 9.55 5.99 36.71
CA ARG A 177 9.27 5.73 35.30
C ARG A 177 9.69 6.91 34.44
N THR A 178 10.35 6.64 33.33
CA THR A 178 10.71 7.66 32.33
C THR A 178 10.16 7.27 30.97
N PHE A 179 9.81 8.27 30.15
CA PHE A 179 9.20 8.06 28.84
C PHE A 179 10.04 8.75 27.76
N VAL A 180 10.58 7.97 26.84
CA VAL A 180 11.49 8.43 25.78
C VAL A 180 10.81 8.27 24.43
N ASN A 181 10.62 9.41 23.75
CA ASN A 181 10.12 9.41 22.38
C ASN A 181 11.22 8.93 21.42
N ALA A 182 11.02 7.78 20.79
CA ALA A 182 12.02 7.15 19.95
C ALA A 182 11.37 6.31 18.84
N TRP A 183 12.15 6.03 17.81
CA TRP A 183 11.84 5.08 16.75
C TRP A 183 13.05 4.16 16.59
N PRO A 184 12.85 2.87 16.28
CA PRO A 184 13.98 1.96 16.09
C PRO A 184 14.92 2.48 14.99
N LEU A 185 16.22 2.38 15.23
CA LEU A 185 17.26 2.84 14.30
C LEU A 185 18.21 1.70 13.98
N ALA A 186 18.61 1.59 12.71
CA ALA A 186 19.52 0.55 12.25
C ALA A 186 20.85 0.56 13.02
N ARG A 187 21.37 1.75 13.37
CA ARG A 187 22.63 1.89 14.13
C ARG A 187 22.58 1.26 15.52
N ASP A 188 21.40 1.21 16.14
CA ASP A 188 21.22 0.67 17.49
C ASP A 188 21.14 -0.87 17.48
N GLY A 189 21.04 -1.49 16.30
CA GLY A 189 21.13 -2.94 16.12
C GLY A 189 22.55 -3.49 15.94
N ALA A 190 23.59 -2.64 15.92
CA ALA A 190 24.94 -3.03 15.54
C ALA A 190 25.52 -4.16 16.43
N ALA A 191 25.45 -4.00 17.75
CA ALA A 191 25.93 -5.01 18.70
C ALA A 191 25.12 -6.31 18.64
N LEU A 192 23.79 -6.20 18.44
CA LEU A 192 22.89 -7.35 18.30
C LEU A 192 23.21 -8.15 17.03
N ALA A 193 23.49 -7.46 15.92
CA ALA A 193 23.85 -8.07 14.65
C ALA A 193 25.21 -8.78 14.73
N GLU A 194 26.22 -8.16 15.35
CA GLU A 194 27.52 -8.81 15.57
C GLU A 194 27.36 -10.07 16.44
N ALA A 195 26.61 -9.99 17.54
CA ALA A 195 26.36 -11.14 18.40
C ALA A 195 25.62 -12.28 17.66
N ALA A 196 24.68 -11.94 16.78
CA ALA A 196 24.01 -12.92 15.93
C ALA A 196 24.97 -13.54 14.91
N PHE A 197 25.82 -12.73 14.27
CA PHE A 197 26.82 -13.18 13.30
C PHE A 197 27.83 -14.14 13.93
N GLN A 198 28.43 -13.76 15.06
CA GLN A 198 29.40 -14.59 15.78
C GLN A 198 28.78 -15.91 16.27
N ALA A 199 27.48 -15.90 16.60
CA ALA A 199 26.74 -17.10 16.99
C ALA A 199 26.22 -17.93 15.80
N GLY A 200 26.45 -17.51 14.54
CA GLY A 200 25.90 -18.17 13.36
C GLY A 200 24.37 -18.17 13.28
N ARG A 201 23.70 -17.22 13.95
CA ARG A 201 22.24 -17.11 13.99
C ARG A 201 21.74 -16.38 12.74
N PHE A 202 21.68 -17.12 11.65
CA PHE A 202 21.17 -16.66 10.36
C PHE A 202 19.76 -17.21 10.11
N VAL A 203 18.95 -16.46 9.39
CA VAL A 203 17.63 -16.93 8.95
C VAL A 203 17.72 -17.49 7.53
N ASP A 204 16.89 -18.47 7.21
CA ASP A 204 16.81 -19.03 5.87
C ASP A 204 16.28 -17.98 4.87
N LEU A 205 17.05 -17.72 3.82
CA LEU A 205 16.77 -16.65 2.88
C LEU A 205 15.44 -16.86 2.14
N ALA A 206 15.12 -18.10 1.77
CA ALA A 206 13.92 -18.40 0.97
C ALA A 206 12.64 -18.26 1.81
N SER A 207 12.63 -18.86 3.00
CA SER A 207 11.45 -18.98 3.87
C SER A 207 11.29 -17.87 4.90
N HIS A 208 12.30 -17.00 5.12
CA HIS A 208 12.15 -15.93 6.11
C HIS A 208 11.05 -14.92 5.72
N GLU A 209 10.15 -14.70 6.67
CA GLU A 209 9.08 -13.72 6.65
C GLU A 209 9.15 -12.84 7.92
N PRO A 210 8.63 -11.60 7.87
CA PRO A 210 8.55 -10.76 9.07
C PRO A 210 7.71 -11.41 10.18
N ASN A 211 8.07 -11.13 11.43
CA ASN A 211 7.34 -11.52 12.63
C ASN A 211 6.06 -10.68 12.78
N TYR A 212 4.97 -11.15 12.17
CA TYR A 212 3.64 -10.54 12.32
C TYR A 212 2.96 -11.02 13.60
N ILE A 213 3.13 -10.26 14.68
CA ILE A 213 2.47 -10.55 15.97
C ILE A 213 0.94 -10.37 15.89
N LYS A 214 0.47 -9.60 14.90
CA LYS A 214 -0.96 -9.34 14.67
C LYS A 214 -1.32 -9.67 13.23
N ALA A 215 -2.44 -10.36 13.03
CA ALA A 215 -3.01 -10.54 11.70
C ALA A 215 -3.27 -9.17 11.07
N PHE A 216 -2.81 -8.98 9.83
CA PHE A 216 -3.05 -7.75 9.07
C PHE A 216 -4.56 -7.53 8.93
N LYS A 217 -5.06 -6.44 9.50
CA LYS A 217 -6.44 -5.98 9.29
C LYS A 217 -6.39 -4.83 8.28
N ALA A 218 -6.93 -5.06 7.09
CA ALA A 218 -7.05 -4.02 6.08
C ALA A 218 -7.79 -2.81 6.67
N GLY A 219 -7.15 -1.64 6.64
CA GLY A 219 -7.83 -0.39 6.96
C GLY A 219 -8.88 -0.08 5.91
N ALA A 220 -9.89 0.72 6.25
CA ALA A 220 -10.78 1.27 5.25
C ALA A 220 -9.95 2.01 4.18
N PRO A 221 -10.32 1.92 2.89
CA PRO A 221 -9.60 2.60 1.82
C PRO A 221 -9.35 4.06 2.20
N LYS A 222 -8.11 4.53 2.02
CA LYS A 222 -7.83 5.97 2.10
C LYS A 222 -8.65 6.62 0.99
N ASP A 223 -9.43 7.62 1.35
CA ASP A 223 -10.17 8.44 0.40
C ASP A 223 -9.19 9.42 -0.25
N PRO A 224 -8.71 9.15 -1.47
CA PRO A 224 -7.64 9.94 -2.09
C PRO A 224 -8.12 11.35 -2.46
N LEU A 225 -9.44 11.58 -2.46
CA LEU A 225 -10.10 12.79 -2.93
C LEU A 225 -10.63 13.69 -1.79
N GLY A 226 -10.47 13.28 -0.53
CA GLY A 226 -10.89 14.08 0.64
C GLY A 226 -12.40 14.31 0.75
N LEU A 227 -13.20 13.43 0.16
CA LEU A 227 -14.68 13.44 0.22
C LEU A 227 -15.19 13.18 1.65
N ARG A 228 -14.44 12.44 2.48
CA ARG A 228 -14.81 12.05 3.85
C ARG A 228 -14.77 13.18 4.86
N THR A 229 -13.84 14.13 4.77
CA THR A 229 -13.80 15.32 5.65
C THR A 229 -14.80 16.39 5.23
N LYS A 230 -15.25 16.38 3.96
CA LYS A 230 -16.37 17.20 3.51
C LYS A 230 -17.71 16.64 4.00
N ALA A 231 -17.80 15.37 4.38
CA ALA A 231 -19.05 14.75 4.80
C ALA A 231 -19.70 15.38 6.05
N THR A 232 -18.96 15.93 7.01
CA THR A 232 -19.54 16.52 8.24
C THR A 232 -20.24 17.86 8.00
N LEU A 233 -19.81 18.64 7.02
CA LEU A 233 -20.52 19.86 6.58
C LEU A 233 -21.74 19.54 5.70
N TRP A 234 -21.76 18.35 5.10
CA TRP A 234 -22.86 17.88 4.25
C TRP A 234 -23.90 17.06 5.04
N LEU A 235 -23.56 16.49 6.19
CA LEU A 235 -24.47 15.68 7.01
C LEU A 235 -25.63 16.50 7.61
N SER A 236 -25.42 17.77 7.95
CA SER A 236 -26.49 18.66 8.40
C SER A 236 -27.45 19.06 7.28
N ALA A 237 -26.98 19.08 6.02
CA ALA A 237 -27.84 19.27 4.85
C ALA A 237 -28.54 17.96 4.43
N LEU A 238 -27.92 16.80 4.69
CA LEU A 238 -28.42 15.48 4.30
C LEU A 238 -29.55 14.96 5.21
N LEU A 239 -29.58 15.35 6.49
CA LEU A 239 -30.65 14.95 7.41
C LEU A 239 -32.04 15.51 7.02
N MET A 240 -32.08 16.62 6.27
CA MET A 240 -33.32 17.19 5.73
C MET A 240 -33.78 16.51 4.42
N VAL A 241 -32.91 15.73 3.78
CA VAL A 241 -33.20 15.07 2.48
C VAL A 241 -33.52 13.58 2.66
N LEU A 242 -33.10 12.97 3.78
CA LEU A 242 -33.30 11.55 4.11
C LEU A 242 -34.75 11.12 4.39
N ALA A 243 -35.73 12.01 4.31
CA ALA A 243 -37.16 11.64 4.24
C ALA A 243 -37.57 11.14 2.84
N SER A 244 -36.69 11.20 1.85
CA SER A 244 -37.03 10.93 0.46
C SER A 244 -36.07 9.90 -0.14
N CYS A 245 -36.63 8.75 -0.48
CA CYS A 245 -36.16 7.86 -1.53
C CYS A 245 -35.02 6.89 -1.19
N THR A 246 -35.45 5.73 -0.71
CA THR A 246 -34.96 4.41 -1.13
C THR A 246 -34.77 4.33 -2.66
N SER A 247 -33.58 4.03 -3.18
CA SER A 247 -33.40 3.22 -4.40
C SER A 247 -31.94 2.85 -4.62
N CYS A 248 -31.68 1.55 -4.80
CA CYS A 248 -30.47 1.01 -5.43
C CYS A 248 -30.27 1.63 -6.84
N GLY A 249 -29.03 1.83 -7.28
CA GLY A 249 -28.73 2.34 -8.62
C GLY A 249 -28.13 1.28 -9.53
N GLU A 250 -28.93 0.72 -10.43
CA GLU A 250 -28.46 0.11 -11.67
C GLU A 250 -27.93 1.21 -12.63
N PRO A 251 -27.06 0.89 -13.62
CA PRO A 251 -26.72 1.84 -14.67
C PRO A 251 -28.00 2.34 -15.34
N GLN A 252 -28.29 3.62 -15.16
CA GLN A 252 -29.54 4.22 -15.60
C GLN A 252 -29.62 4.12 -17.12
N GLN A 253 -30.61 3.39 -17.61
CA GLN A 253 -30.80 3.17 -19.04
C GLN A 253 -31.64 4.30 -19.61
N PHE A 254 -31.00 5.16 -20.39
CA PHE A 254 -31.62 6.36 -20.98
C PHE A 254 -32.20 6.11 -22.37
N ILE A 255 -31.83 5.01 -23.03
CA ILE A 255 -32.29 4.64 -24.38
C ILE A 255 -33.34 3.53 -24.30
N PRO A 256 -34.13 3.27 -25.36
CA PRO A 256 -35.08 2.16 -25.37
C PRO A 256 -34.40 0.82 -25.04
N TYR A 257 -35.05 0.04 -24.16
CA TYR A 257 -34.53 -1.26 -23.77
C TYR A 257 -34.56 -2.24 -24.93
N VAL A 258 -33.37 -2.75 -25.30
CA VAL A 258 -33.21 -3.87 -26.21
C VAL A 258 -32.35 -4.92 -25.53
N PRO A 259 -32.83 -6.16 -25.33
CA PRO A 259 -32.04 -7.21 -24.71
C PRO A 259 -30.85 -7.56 -25.59
N VAL A 260 -29.67 -7.59 -25.00
CA VAL A 260 -28.44 -8.05 -25.62
C VAL A 260 -27.91 -9.19 -24.78
N ASN A 261 -27.68 -10.34 -25.40
CA ASN A 261 -27.02 -11.48 -24.77
C ASN A 261 -26.46 -12.40 -25.86
N PHE A 262 -25.22 -12.16 -26.28
CA PHE A 262 -24.55 -12.98 -27.28
C PHE A 262 -23.04 -13.02 -27.07
N GLN A 263 -22.39 -13.92 -27.80
CA GLN A 263 -20.95 -14.14 -27.74
C GLN A 263 -20.32 -13.96 -29.13
N ILE A 264 -19.11 -13.43 -29.16
CA ILE A 264 -18.27 -13.39 -30.37
C ILE A 264 -16.97 -14.13 -30.11
N ASP A 265 -16.49 -14.86 -31.11
CA ASP A 265 -15.17 -15.51 -31.08
C ASP A 265 -14.17 -14.68 -31.87
N LEU A 266 -13.20 -14.09 -31.18
CA LEU A 266 -12.18 -13.19 -31.74
C LEU A 266 -11.26 -13.87 -32.77
N ASN A 267 -11.29 -15.20 -32.87
CA ASN A 267 -10.55 -15.95 -33.89
C ASN A 267 -11.26 -15.96 -35.26
N LEU A 268 -12.53 -15.57 -35.33
CA LEU A 268 -13.26 -15.54 -36.60
C LEU A 268 -12.80 -14.35 -37.46
N PRO A 269 -12.63 -14.52 -38.79
CA PRO A 269 -12.14 -13.46 -39.67
C PRO A 269 -12.92 -12.14 -39.59
N ALA A 270 -14.23 -12.20 -39.31
CA ALA A 270 -15.09 -11.04 -39.17
C ALA A 270 -14.74 -10.13 -37.97
N TYR A 271 -13.97 -10.64 -37.00
CA TYR A 271 -13.63 -9.95 -35.75
C TYR A 271 -12.12 -9.76 -35.57
N ASN A 272 -11.31 -10.09 -36.57
CA ASN A 272 -9.85 -10.09 -36.43
C ASN A 272 -9.26 -8.70 -36.09
N SER A 273 -9.93 -7.62 -36.50
CA SER A 273 -9.53 -6.25 -36.11
C SER A 273 -9.55 -6.05 -34.59
N LEU A 274 -10.47 -6.69 -33.87
CA LEU A 274 -10.59 -6.59 -32.42
C LEU A 274 -9.44 -7.26 -31.65
N ASN A 275 -8.54 -7.98 -32.31
CA ASN A 275 -7.32 -8.50 -31.69
C ASN A 275 -6.28 -7.40 -31.41
N PHE A 276 -6.47 -6.20 -31.98
CA PHE A 276 -5.55 -5.07 -31.81
C PHE A 276 -6.22 -3.96 -30.97
N PRO A 277 -5.61 -3.52 -29.85
CA PRO A 277 -6.09 -2.36 -29.10
C PRO A 277 -6.21 -1.12 -29.97
N GLY A 278 -7.26 -0.33 -29.75
CA GLY A 278 -7.56 0.86 -30.55
C GLY A 278 -8.46 0.61 -31.77
N GLU A 279 -8.75 -0.65 -32.10
CA GLU A 279 -9.69 -0.99 -33.15
C GLU A 279 -11.12 -1.12 -32.62
N ALA A 280 -12.09 -0.79 -33.48
CA ALA A 280 -13.51 -0.98 -33.23
C ALA A 280 -14.23 -1.59 -34.43
N ILE A 281 -15.32 -2.29 -34.15
CA ILE A 281 -16.26 -2.78 -35.16
C ILE A 281 -17.69 -2.41 -34.78
N ALA A 282 -18.52 -2.25 -35.80
CA ALA A 282 -19.96 -2.10 -35.63
C ALA A 282 -20.65 -3.45 -35.79
N LEU A 283 -21.50 -3.83 -34.83
CA LEU A 283 -22.33 -5.03 -34.91
C LEU A 283 -23.83 -4.71 -34.78
N PRO A 284 -24.72 -5.56 -35.33
CA PRO A 284 -26.14 -5.51 -35.00
C PRO A 284 -26.38 -5.85 -33.52
N GLY A 285 -27.47 -5.36 -32.95
CA GLY A 285 -27.80 -5.50 -31.53
C GLY A 285 -28.10 -4.14 -30.89
N GLY A 286 -28.61 -4.14 -29.66
CA GLY A 286 -29.00 -2.91 -28.98
C GLY A 286 -30.07 -2.10 -29.73
N SER A 287 -30.24 -0.84 -29.35
CA SER A 287 -31.27 0.03 -29.89
C SER A 287 -30.96 0.52 -31.31
N LYS A 288 -29.70 0.85 -31.61
CA LYS A 288 -29.27 1.33 -32.96
C LYS A 288 -28.02 0.63 -33.51
N GLY A 289 -27.70 -0.56 -33.00
CA GLY A 289 -26.43 -1.23 -33.25
C GLY A 289 -25.46 -1.01 -32.09
N LEU A 290 -24.36 -1.74 -32.12
CA LEU A 290 -23.31 -1.68 -31.10
C LEU A 290 -21.99 -1.25 -31.72
N TYR A 291 -21.19 -0.50 -30.97
CA TYR A 291 -19.75 -0.45 -31.18
C TYR A 291 -19.06 -1.31 -30.15
N ILE A 292 -18.17 -2.18 -30.62
CA ILE A 292 -17.25 -2.94 -29.79
C ILE A 292 -15.88 -2.37 -30.02
N TYR A 293 -15.25 -1.85 -28.98
CA TYR A 293 -13.93 -1.24 -29.02
C TYR A 293 -12.96 -2.02 -28.12
N ARG A 294 -11.77 -2.33 -28.64
CA ARG A 294 -10.71 -2.98 -27.87
C ARG A 294 -9.90 -1.91 -27.15
N PHE A 295 -10.12 -1.75 -25.83
CA PHE A 295 -9.43 -0.74 -25.03
C PHE A 295 -8.01 -1.17 -24.65
N THR A 296 -7.87 -2.40 -24.17
CA THR A 296 -6.57 -3.02 -23.84
C THR A 296 -6.52 -4.45 -24.35
N LEU A 297 -5.42 -5.17 -24.13
CA LEU A 297 -5.33 -6.60 -24.46
C LEU A 297 -6.30 -7.48 -23.66
N ASP A 298 -6.98 -6.99 -22.63
CA ASP A 298 -7.93 -7.80 -21.86
C ASP A 298 -9.30 -7.13 -21.67
N GLU A 299 -9.47 -5.89 -22.15
CA GLU A 299 -10.66 -5.09 -21.90
C GLU A 299 -11.35 -4.61 -23.18
N PHE A 300 -12.67 -4.72 -23.16
CA PHE A 300 -13.57 -4.25 -24.21
C PHE A 300 -14.59 -3.26 -23.67
N VAL A 301 -14.84 -2.23 -24.48
CA VAL A 301 -15.92 -1.27 -24.25
C VAL A 301 -16.98 -1.51 -25.31
N VAL A 302 -18.21 -1.72 -24.88
CA VAL A 302 -19.35 -1.96 -25.78
C VAL A 302 -20.42 -0.92 -25.52
N LEU A 303 -20.69 -0.10 -26.53
CA LEU A 303 -21.63 1.02 -26.44
C LEU A 303 -22.77 0.82 -27.43
N ASP A 304 -23.98 1.18 -27.01
CA ASP A 304 -25.09 1.34 -27.94
C ASP A 304 -24.82 2.52 -28.86
N ARG A 305 -25.24 2.38 -30.12
CA ARG A 305 -25.11 3.43 -31.11
C ARG A 305 -26.26 4.43 -31.08
N HIS A 306 -27.21 4.30 -30.15
CA HIS A 306 -28.32 5.23 -30.01
C HIS A 306 -27.85 6.52 -29.34
N ALA A 307 -27.95 7.63 -30.07
CA ALA A 307 -27.53 8.95 -29.59
C ALA A 307 -28.39 9.43 -28.41
N THR A 308 -27.76 9.99 -27.39
CA THR A 308 -28.43 10.36 -26.13
C THR A 308 -28.72 11.85 -25.99
N TYR A 309 -28.59 12.61 -27.09
CA TYR A 309 -29.01 14.02 -27.15
C TYR A 309 -30.55 14.14 -27.13
N ASP A 310 -31.22 13.56 -28.14
CA ASP A 310 -32.67 13.39 -28.19
C ASP A 310 -33.00 11.93 -28.48
N ILE A 311 -33.35 11.20 -27.43
CA ILE A 311 -33.66 9.77 -27.46
C ILE A 311 -34.86 9.47 -28.37
N SER A 312 -35.80 10.42 -28.50
CA SER A 312 -37.02 10.22 -29.30
C SER A 312 -36.74 10.31 -30.81
N MET A 313 -35.73 11.09 -31.21
CA MET A 313 -35.27 11.18 -32.60
C MET A 313 -34.58 9.89 -33.06
N ALA A 314 -34.14 9.05 -32.11
CA ALA A 314 -33.59 7.73 -32.38
C ALA A 314 -32.39 7.76 -33.36
N CYS A 315 -31.56 8.79 -33.22
CA CYS A 315 -30.39 9.02 -34.04
C CYS A 315 -29.29 8.00 -33.76
N LYS A 316 -28.40 7.81 -34.74
CA LYS A 316 -27.36 6.79 -34.71
C LYS A 316 -25.98 7.44 -34.72
N VAL A 317 -25.15 7.10 -33.75
CA VAL A 317 -23.77 7.58 -33.74
C VAL A 317 -22.88 6.80 -34.70
N THR A 318 -21.90 7.50 -35.26
CA THR A 318 -20.88 7.00 -36.18
C THR A 318 -19.48 7.23 -35.59
N LEU A 319 -18.54 6.35 -35.92
CA LEU A 319 -17.17 6.46 -35.45
C LEU A 319 -16.40 7.38 -36.40
N ASP A 320 -15.75 8.39 -35.84
CA ASP A 320 -14.96 9.35 -36.60
C ASP A 320 -13.64 8.72 -37.07
N ALA A 321 -12.95 9.40 -38.00
CA ALA A 321 -11.69 8.92 -38.57
C ALA A 321 -10.56 8.76 -37.53
N ASP A 322 -10.65 9.44 -36.39
CA ASP A 322 -9.70 9.34 -35.27
C ASP A 322 -9.85 8.04 -34.46
N LYS A 323 -10.91 7.24 -34.71
CA LYS A 323 -11.27 5.99 -34.02
C LYS A 323 -11.52 6.11 -32.51
N ILE A 324 -11.58 7.31 -31.96
CA ILE A 324 -11.82 7.56 -30.52
C ILE A 324 -13.07 8.38 -30.26
N THR A 325 -13.53 9.15 -31.26
CA THR A 325 -14.69 10.02 -31.17
C THR A 325 -15.89 9.39 -31.88
N LEU A 326 -17.00 9.28 -31.16
CA LEU A 326 -18.31 8.95 -31.73
C LEU A 326 -19.07 10.25 -31.97
N LYS A 327 -19.58 10.46 -33.19
CA LYS A 327 -20.36 11.64 -33.54
C LYS A 327 -21.79 11.24 -33.85
N ASP A 328 -22.72 12.12 -33.52
CA ASP A 328 -24.09 11.96 -33.98
C ASP A 328 -24.14 11.97 -35.52
N ASP A 329 -25.21 11.41 -36.09
CA ASP A 329 -25.46 11.57 -37.52
C ASP A 329 -25.69 13.06 -37.82
N SER A 330 -25.18 13.56 -38.95
CA SER A 330 -25.02 15.00 -39.20
C SER A 330 -26.31 15.82 -39.13
N ASP A 331 -27.46 15.15 -39.23
CA ASP A 331 -28.79 15.76 -39.25
C ASP A 331 -29.44 15.85 -37.85
N CYS A 332 -28.79 15.28 -36.82
CA CYS A 332 -29.37 15.16 -35.47
C CYS A 332 -28.81 16.17 -34.47
N SER A 333 -27.49 16.22 -34.33
CA SER A 333 -26.82 17.20 -33.48
C SER A 333 -25.32 17.27 -33.77
N GLU A 334 -24.65 18.28 -33.20
CA GLU A 334 -23.19 18.35 -33.19
C GLU A 334 -22.59 17.61 -31.97
N SER A 335 -23.36 16.71 -31.34
CA SER A 335 -22.92 15.97 -30.15
C SER A 335 -21.86 14.94 -30.49
N GLN A 336 -20.89 14.82 -29.58
CA GLN A 336 -19.80 13.88 -29.66
C GLN A 336 -19.63 13.15 -28.33
N TRP A 337 -19.22 11.89 -28.40
CA TRP A 337 -18.95 11.03 -27.26
C TRP A 337 -17.60 10.34 -27.39
N LEU A 338 -17.01 9.95 -26.27
CA LEU A 338 -15.79 9.14 -26.26
C LEU A 338 -16.13 7.66 -26.35
N ILE A 339 -15.49 6.93 -27.27
CA ILE A 339 -15.68 5.48 -27.39
C ILE A 339 -15.14 4.70 -26.18
N LEU A 340 -14.27 5.32 -25.37
CA LEU A 340 -13.61 4.69 -24.22
C LEU A 340 -14.57 4.40 -23.06
N ASP A 341 -15.60 5.21 -22.89
CA ASP A 341 -16.55 5.07 -21.78
C ASP A 341 -17.98 5.54 -22.10
N GLY A 342 -18.22 6.11 -23.28
CA GLY A 342 -19.51 6.65 -23.70
C GLY A 342 -19.80 8.05 -23.16
N SER A 343 -18.87 8.69 -22.45
CA SER A 343 -19.04 10.05 -21.92
C SER A 343 -19.20 11.09 -23.04
N VAL A 344 -19.94 12.16 -22.75
CA VAL A 344 -20.09 13.28 -23.70
C VAL A 344 -18.77 14.04 -23.80
N LEU A 345 -18.26 14.21 -25.01
CA LEU A 345 -17.06 14.99 -25.31
C LEU A 345 -17.41 16.45 -25.63
N SER A 346 -18.40 16.68 -26.48
CA SER A 346 -18.83 18.02 -26.90
C SER A 346 -20.26 18.02 -27.47
N GLY A 347 -20.82 19.21 -27.69
CA GLY A 347 -22.16 19.42 -28.24
C GLY A 347 -23.28 19.40 -27.18
N PRO A 348 -24.55 19.36 -27.61
CA PRO A 348 -25.70 19.61 -26.74
C PRO A 348 -26.17 18.39 -25.92
N ALA A 349 -25.64 17.18 -26.17
CA ALA A 349 -25.93 16.02 -25.33
C ALA A 349 -25.49 16.22 -23.87
N THR A 350 -26.27 15.71 -22.92
CA THR A 350 -25.93 15.75 -21.48
C THR A 350 -25.82 14.36 -20.85
N LEU A 351 -26.18 13.31 -21.61
CA LEU A 351 -26.22 11.93 -21.17
C LEU A 351 -25.14 11.10 -21.88
N PRO A 352 -24.47 10.17 -21.19
CA PRO A 352 -23.52 9.26 -21.82
C PRO A 352 -24.25 8.21 -22.66
N LEU A 353 -23.55 7.63 -23.63
CA LEU A 353 -24.03 6.47 -24.38
C LEU A 353 -24.22 5.26 -23.44
N HIS A 354 -25.20 4.43 -23.75
CA HIS A 354 -25.48 3.23 -22.96
C HIS A 354 -24.37 2.19 -23.13
N ARG A 355 -23.78 1.75 -22.01
CA ARG A 355 -22.71 0.76 -21.98
C ARG A 355 -23.24 -0.62 -21.59
N TYR A 356 -22.86 -1.64 -22.36
CA TYR A 356 -23.15 -3.03 -22.09
C TYR A 356 -22.07 -3.67 -21.23
N ARG A 357 -22.43 -4.72 -20.49
CA ARG A 357 -21.49 -5.53 -19.71
C ARG A 357 -20.75 -6.49 -20.63
N THR A 358 -19.49 -6.71 -20.32
CA THR A 358 -18.62 -7.61 -21.09
C THR A 358 -17.86 -8.55 -20.16
N THR A 359 -17.60 -9.76 -20.66
CA THR A 359 -16.66 -10.71 -20.04
C THR A 359 -15.86 -11.39 -21.13
N LEU A 360 -14.54 -11.44 -20.97
CA LEU A 360 -13.63 -12.11 -21.90
C LEU A 360 -13.15 -13.43 -21.27
N ASN A 361 -13.34 -14.54 -21.99
CA ASN A 361 -12.85 -15.85 -21.58
C ASN A 361 -12.13 -16.52 -22.77
N GLY A 362 -10.79 -16.49 -22.74
CA GLY A 362 -9.98 -16.89 -23.89
C GLY A 362 -10.25 -15.96 -25.08
N SER A 363 -10.65 -16.54 -26.22
CA SER A 363 -11.03 -15.78 -27.42
C SER A 363 -12.51 -15.39 -27.46
N ILE A 364 -13.32 -15.80 -26.47
CA ILE A 364 -14.76 -15.57 -26.46
C ILE A 364 -15.09 -14.32 -25.65
N LEU A 365 -15.64 -13.31 -26.32
CA LEU A 365 -16.20 -12.11 -25.69
C LEU A 365 -17.71 -12.28 -25.55
N SER A 366 -18.22 -12.27 -24.32
CA SER A 366 -19.67 -12.26 -24.03
C SER A 366 -20.14 -10.84 -23.77
N ILE A 367 -21.27 -10.45 -24.35
CA ILE A 367 -21.86 -9.10 -24.28
C ILE A 367 -23.30 -9.23 -23.80
N TYR A 368 -23.65 -8.50 -22.74
CA TYR A 368 -24.99 -8.58 -22.13
C TYR A 368 -25.41 -7.30 -21.41
N ASN A 369 -26.72 -7.11 -21.20
CA ASN A 369 -27.28 -6.11 -20.29
C ASN A 369 -27.97 -6.74 -19.07
#